data_AF-V5SIX9-F1
#
_entry.id   AF-V5SIX9-F1
#
_cell.length_a   1.000
_cell.length_b   1.000
_cell.length_c   1.000
_cell.angle_alpha   90.00
_cell.angle_beta   90.00
_cell.angle_gamma   90.00
#
_symmetry.space_group_name_H-M   'P 1'
#
loop_
_entity.id
_entity.type
_entity.pdbx_description
1 polymer ?
#
loop_
_entity_poly.entity_id
_entity_poly.type
_entity_poly.pdbx_seq_one_letter_code
_entity_poly.pdbx_strand_id
1 'polypeptide(L)'
;MSRRAALMTELIMLNSSRPRVACVILALATAAATASSAFAERWPGTSASIGGAIAARVIGIKCTNHMSPAEVVELDTYIEQHQATFMSESTANRRLAETAFPRIARDYDFMYSQPNACNDQSREMVQDMLTRIRAEEKREKQAGLAN
;
A
#
# COMPACT_ATOMS: atom_id res chain seq x y z
N MET A 1 -31.56 58.38 -16.06
CA MET A 1 -30.21 58.32 -16.67
C MET A 1 -29.27 59.26 -15.93
N SER A 2 -28.43 58.76 -15.04
CA SER A 2 -27.11 59.36 -14.80
C SER A 2 -26.22 58.36 -14.08
N ARG A 3 -25.03 58.17 -14.62
CA ARG A 3 -24.03 57.19 -14.21
C ARG A 3 -23.13 57.80 -13.12
N ARG A 4 -22.70 56.97 -12.16
CA ARG A 4 -21.31 56.76 -11.70
C ARG A 4 -21.19 56.61 -10.18
N ALA A 5 -20.59 55.48 -9.80
CA ALA A 5 -19.51 55.33 -8.82
C ALA A 5 -19.72 55.78 -7.37
N ALA A 6 -19.63 54.80 -6.46
CA ALA A 6 -18.77 54.80 -5.25
C ALA A 6 -19.16 53.55 -4.42
N LEU A 7 -18.30 52.54 -4.23
CA LEU A 7 -17.34 52.46 -3.12
C LEU A 7 -17.97 52.83 -1.76
N MET A 8 -18.30 51.82 -0.93
CA MET A 8 -18.17 51.82 0.54
C MET A 8 -19.14 50.80 1.19
N THR A 9 -18.64 49.63 1.57
CA THR A 9 -19.23 48.77 2.61
C THR A 9 -18.14 47.73 2.95
N GLU A 10 -17.60 47.54 4.14
CA GLU A 10 -17.72 48.13 5.47
C GLU A 10 -16.40 47.79 6.18
N LEU A 11 -15.81 48.76 6.89
CA LEU A 11 -14.78 48.51 7.89
C LEU A 11 -15.49 48.09 9.18
N ILE A 12 -15.43 46.81 9.55
CA ILE A 12 -15.66 46.39 10.94
C ILE A 12 -14.30 46.33 11.65
N MET A 13 -14.05 47.44 12.35
CA MET A 13 -13.44 47.56 13.67
C MET A 13 -12.41 46.50 14.09
N LEU A 14 -11.17 47.02 14.19
CA LEU A 14 -10.03 46.46 14.89
C LEU A 14 -10.37 46.15 16.36
N ASN A 15 -10.13 44.90 16.76
CA ASN A 15 -9.79 44.57 18.13
C ASN A 15 -8.32 44.12 18.20
N SER A 16 -7.63 44.68 19.19
CA SER A 16 -6.24 44.55 19.64
C SER A 16 -5.35 43.42 19.10
N SER A 17 -4.10 43.82 18.75
CA SER A 17 -2.80 43.10 18.84
C SER A 17 -2.02 42.98 17.53
N ARG A 18 -1.03 43.86 17.32
CA ARG A 18 0.08 43.73 16.34
C ARG A 18 1.13 42.72 16.88
N PRO A 19 2.14 42.27 16.11
CA PRO A 19 2.23 42.03 14.66
C PRO A 19 2.95 40.69 14.35
N ARG A 20 2.57 39.92 13.32
CA ARG A 20 3.54 39.04 12.64
C ARG A 20 3.25 38.97 11.14
N VAL A 21 4.18 39.55 10.40
CA VAL A 21 4.39 39.37 8.97
C VAL A 21 4.50 37.88 8.67
N ALA A 22 3.58 37.35 7.86
CA ALA A 22 3.78 36.12 7.09
C ALA A 22 2.66 36.02 6.03
N CYS A 23 2.68 36.90 5.03
CA CYS A 23 1.93 36.67 3.81
C CYS A 23 2.63 35.53 3.04
N VAL A 24 2.26 34.29 3.33
CA VAL A 24 2.62 33.15 2.49
C VAL A 24 1.77 33.25 1.23
N ILE A 25 2.40 33.66 0.13
CA ILE A 25 1.78 33.66 -1.20
C ILE A 25 1.58 32.20 -1.60
N LEU A 26 0.34 31.73 -1.55
CA LEU A 26 -0.06 30.42 -2.05
C LEU A 26 -0.18 30.49 -3.57
N ALA A 27 0.93 30.26 -4.26
CA ALA A 27 0.96 30.02 -5.69
C ALA A 27 1.20 28.52 -5.91
N LEU A 28 0.14 27.75 -6.15
CA LEU A 28 0.27 26.48 -6.84
C LEU A 28 -0.87 26.36 -7.86
N ALA A 29 -0.56 26.78 -9.08
CA ALA A 29 -1.33 26.47 -10.26
C ALA A 29 -0.80 25.18 -10.88
N THR A 30 -1.74 24.40 -11.43
CA THR A 30 -1.59 23.41 -12.51
C THR A 30 -0.80 22.12 -12.23
N ALA A 31 -1.55 21.02 -12.14
CA ALA A 31 -1.47 19.99 -13.18
C ALA A 31 -2.82 19.27 -13.26
N ALA A 32 -3.48 19.40 -14.41
CA ALA A 32 -4.61 18.57 -14.77
C ALA A 32 -4.14 17.12 -14.75
N ALA A 33 -4.70 16.33 -13.84
CA ALA A 33 -4.50 14.89 -13.79
C ALA A 33 -5.15 14.27 -15.03
N THR A 34 -4.38 14.11 -16.10
CA THR A 34 -4.64 13.02 -17.03
C THR A 34 -4.35 11.74 -16.26
N ALA A 35 -5.43 11.13 -15.78
CA ALA A 35 -5.45 9.90 -15.02
C ALA A 35 -4.76 8.77 -15.82
N SER A 36 -3.46 8.61 -15.62
CA SER A 36 -2.88 7.27 -15.56
C SER A 36 -2.87 6.93 -14.07
N SER A 37 -3.78 6.05 -13.66
CA SER A 37 -3.72 5.40 -12.36
C SER A 37 -2.44 4.56 -12.33
N ALA A 38 -1.31 5.21 -12.04
CA ALA A 38 -0.13 4.54 -11.54
C ALA A 38 -0.46 4.08 -10.12
N PHE A 39 -1.26 3.01 -10.02
CA PHE A 39 -1.42 2.24 -8.80
C PHE A 39 -0.04 1.62 -8.55
N ALA A 40 0.87 2.37 -7.92
CA ALA A 40 2.15 1.83 -7.47
C ALA A 40 1.88 0.93 -6.25
N GLU A 41 1.23 -0.21 -6.47
CA GLU A 41 1.14 -1.27 -5.48
C GLU A 41 2.53 -1.87 -5.32
N ARG A 42 3.35 -1.24 -4.49
CA ARG A 42 4.63 -1.81 -4.09
C ARG A 42 4.52 -2.22 -2.63
N TRP A 43 4.99 -3.42 -2.32
CA TRP A 43 4.96 -3.91 -0.95
C TRP A 43 5.68 -2.93 -0.02
N PRO A 44 5.07 -2.52 1.11
CA PRO A 44 5.70 -1.58 2.01
C PRO A 44 7.02 -2.16 2.55
N GLY A 45 8.05 -1.32 2.64
CA GLY A 45 9.38 -1.72 3.13
C GLY A 45 10.16 -2.59 2.14
N THR A 46 11.20 -3.27 2.65
CA THR A 46 12.10 -4.14 1.87
C THR A 46 12.08 -5.60 2.29
N SER A 47 11.45 -5.93 3.42
CA SER A 47 11.20 -7.29 3.89
C SER A 47 9.95 -7.88 3.24
N ALA A 48 9.84 -9.21 3.26
CA ALA A 48 8.58 -9.89 3.02
C ALA A 48 7.67 -9.63 4.23
N SER A 49 6.37 -9.54 3.96
CA SER A 49 5.36 -9.35 4.99
C SER A 49 4.26 -10.37 4.75
N ILE A 50 3.65 -10.88 5.83
CA ILE A 50 2.57 -11.89 5.74
C ILE A 50 1.42 -11.36 4.86
N GLY A 51 1.04 -10.09 5.04
CA GLY A 51 0.01 -9.45 4.22
C GLY A 51 0.40 -9.36 2.73
N GLY A 52 1.65 -9.01 2.43
CA GLY A 52 2.15 -8.98 1.06
C GLY A 52 2.25 -10.38 0.43
N ALA A 53 2.64 -11.39 1.20
CA ALA A 53 2.66 -12.79 0.76
C ALA A 53 1.24 -13.30 0.44
N ILE A 54 0.26 -13.02 1.31
CA ILE A 54 -1.15 -13.36 1.06
C ILE A 54 -1.64 -12.69 -0.23
N ALA A 55 -1.36 -11.40 -0.40
CA ALA A 55 -1.73 -10.68 -1.62
C ALA A 55 -1.05 -11.29 -2.87
N ALA A 56 0.26 -11.54 -2.82
CA ALA A 56 1.01 -12.17 -3.92
C ALA A 56 0.48 -13.56 -4.28
N ARG A 57 0.08 -14.37 -3.28
CA ARG A 57 -0.57 -15.67 -3.49
C ARG A 57 -1.87 -15.51 -4.28
N VAL A 58 -2.74 -14.58 -3.89
CA VAL A 58 -4.01 -14.34 -4.58
C VAL A 58 -3.78 -13.89 -6.02
N ILE A 59 -2.82 -12.98 -6.24
CA ILE A 59 -2.43 -12.54 -7.59
C ILE A 59 -1.93 -13.73 -8.41
N GLY A 60 -1.03 -14.56 -7.85
CA GLY A 60 -0.47 -15.72 -8.54
C GLY A 60 -1.49 -16.78 -8.93
N ILE A 61 -2.54 -16.96 -8.12
CA ILE A 61 -3.63 -17.91 -8.42
C ILE A 61 -4.61 -17.34 -9.45
N LYS A 62 -4.95 -16.05 -9.35
CA LYS A 62 -5.89 -15.38 -10.27
C LYS A 62 -5.29 -15.15 -11.65
N CYS A 63 -4.04 -14.74 -11.69
CA CYS A 63 -3.35 -14.36 -12.92
C CYS A 63 -2.56 -15.53 -13.48
N THR A 64 -3.08 -16.12 -14.56
CA THR A 64 -2.41 -17.19 -15.29
C THR A 64 -0.97 -16.81 -15.64
N ASN A 65 -0.04 -17.76 -15.48
CA ASN A 65 1.38 -17.61 -15.79
C ASN A 65 2.15 -16.54 -14.99
N HIS A 66 1.57 -15.94 -13.95
CA HIS A 66 2.33 -15.04 -13.07
C HIS A 66 3.23 -15.80 -12.08
N MET A 67 2.92 -17.08 -11.87
CA MET A 67 3.57 -17.93 -10.89
C MET A 67 3.50 -19.39 -11.34
N SER A 68 4.57 -20.13 -11.10
CA SER A 68 4.59 -21.58 -11.26
C SER A 68 3.96 -22.28 -10.06
N PRO A 69 3.49 -23.54 -10.19
CA PRO A 69 2.95 -24.29 -9.06
C PRO A 69 3.92 -24.43 -7.88
N ALA A 70 5.23 -24.52 -8.16
CA ALA A 70 6.26 -24.59 -7.12
C ALA A 70 6.38 -23.28 -6.32
N GLU A 71 6.27 -22.13 -6.98
CA GLU A 71 6.28 -20.83 -6.33
C GLU A 71 5.01 -20.57 -5.51
N VAL A 72 3.86 -21.14 -5.89
CA VAL A 72 2.66 -21.11 -5.05
C VAL A 72 2.90 -21.86 -3.74
N VAL A 73 3.51 -23.05 -3.82
CA VAL A 73 3.85 -23.84 -2.62
C VAL A 73 4.86 -23.11 -1.74
N GLU A 74 5.82 -22.39 -2.33
CA GLU A 74 6.79 -21.55 -1.60
C GLU A 74 6.08 -20.45 -0.80
N LEU A 75 5.15 -19.72 -1.44
CA LEU A 75 4.34 -18.71 -0.75
C LEU A 75 3.43 -19.31 0.33
N ASP A 76 2.78 -20.44 0.05
CA ASP A 76 1.89 -21.09 1.02
C ASP A 76 2.67 -21.53 2.26
N THR A 77 3.86 -22.10 2.06
CA THR A 77 4.77 -22.50 3.15
C THR A 77 5.19 -21.28 3.98
N TYR A 78 5.61 -20.18 3.34
CA TYR A 78 5.97 -18.96 4.04
C TYR A 78 4.79 -18.38 4.83
N ILE A 79 3.60 -18.29 4.21
CA ILE A 79 2.40 -17.76 4.86
C ILE A 79 2.07 -18.60 6.09
N GLU A 80 2.02 -19.92 5.97
CA GLU A 80 1.67 -20.81 7.09
C GLU A 80 2.63 -20.67 8.27
N GLN A 81 3.95 -20.69 8.01
CA GLN A 81 4.97 -20.59 9.05
C GLN A 81 4.95 -19.23 9.75
N HIS A 82 4.95 -18.15 8.98
CA HIS A 82 5.02 -16.80 9.54
C HIS A 82 3.69 -16.36 10.15
N GLN A 83 2.54 -16.80 9.60
CA GLN A 83 1.23 -16.55 10.21
C GLN A 83 1.10 -17.25 11.56
N ALA A 84 1.46 -18.54 11.65
CA ALA A 84 1.40 -19.27 12.90
C ALA A 84 2.28 -18.61 13.98
N THR A 85 3.50 -18.23 13.61
CA THR A 85 4.43 -17.52 14.49
C THR A 85 3.83 -16.20 14.96
N PHE A 86 3.41 -15.34 14.03
CA PHE A 86 2.80 -14.04 14.33
C PHE A 86 1.59 -14.15 15.27
N MET A 87 0.69 -15.11 15.01
CA MET A 87 -0.50 -15.34 15.83
C MET A 87 -0.16 -15.87 17.23
N SER A 88 0.96 -16.59 17.39
CA SER A 88 1.38 -17.16 18.67
C SER A 88 2.05 -16.13 19.60
N GLU A 89 2.65 -15.07 19.06
CA GLU A 89 3.37 -14.06 19.83
C GLU A 89 2.48 -13.26 20.79
N SER A 90 1.22 -12.98 20.40
CA SER A 90 0.29 -12.29 21.29
C SER A 90 -1.19 -12.49 20.90
N THR A 91 -2.09 -12.34 21.89
CA THR A 91 -3.54 -12.34 21.63
C THR A 91 -3.98 -11.17 20.74
N ALA A 92 -3.27 -10.03 20.80
CA ALA A 92 -3.54 -8.89 19.93
C ALA A 92 -3.21 -9.22 18.46
N ASN A 93 -2.05 -9.84 18.21
CA ASN A 93 -1.64 -10.30 16.87
C ASN A 93 -2.63 -11.32 16.32
N ARG A 94 -3.06 -12.28 17.14
CA ARG A 94 -4.08 -13.26 16.74
C ARG A 94 -5.38 -12.58 16.27
N ARG A 95 -5.94 -11.67 17.09
CA ARG A 95 -7.17 -10.94 16.74
C ARG A 95 -7.01 -10.08 15.49
N LEU A 96 -5.84 -9.44 15.36
CA LEU A 96 -5.51 -8.65 14.17
C LEU A 96 -5.44 -9.54 12.93
N ALA A 97 -4.73 -10.67 12.98
CA ALA A 97 -4.60 -11.64 11.90
C ALA A 97 -5.96 -12.19 11.45
N GLU A 98 -6.79 -12.61 12.41
CA GLU A 98 -8.15 -13.12 12.17
C GLU A 98 -9.04 -12.11 11.42
N THR A 99 -8.79 -10.81 11.58
CA THR A 99 -9.54 -9.76 10.90
C THR A 99 -8.88 -9.32 9.59
N ALA A 100 -7.58 -9.07 9.61
CA ALA A 100 -6.84 -8.43 8.53
C ALA A 100 -6.54 -9.40 7.39
N PHE A 101 -6.06 -10.61 7.68
CA PHE A 101 -5.61 -11.55 6.62
C PHE A 101 -6.75 -11.99 5.70
N PRO A 102 -7.95 -12.36 6.21
CA PRO A 102 -9.08 -12.66 5.33
C PRO A 102 -9.55 -11.45 4.55
N ARG A 103 -9.45 -10.24 5.11
CA ARG A 103 -9.81 -9.00 4.42
C ARG A 103 -8.86 -8.73 3.26
N ILE A 104 -7.55 -8.81 3.49
CA ILE A 104 -6.53 -8.66 2.43
C ILE A 104 -6.80 -9.64 1.29
N ALA A 105 -7.00 -10.92 1.62
CA ALA A 105 -7.27 -11.94 0.61
C ALA A 105 -8.53 -11.61 -0.23
N ARG A 106 -9.62 -11.16 0.40
CA ARG A 106 -10.85 -10.76 -0.29
C ARG A 106 -10.67 -9.52 -1.16
N ASP A 107 -9.97 -8.51 -0.66
CA ASP A 107 -9.76 -7.25 -1.38
C ASP A 107 -8.94 -7.52 -2.66
N TYR A 108 -7.86 -8.30 -2.56
CA TYR A 108 -7.08 -8.73 -3.72
C TYR A 108 -7.86 -9.68 -4.65
N ASP A 109 -8.68 -10.59 -4.11
CA ASP A 109 -9.52 -11.48 -4.93
C ASP A 109 -10.48 -10.68 -5.80
N PHE A 110 -11.12 -9.66 -5.22
CA PHE A 110 -12.01 -8.75 -5.92
C PHE A 110 -11.27 -7.93 -6.99
N MET A 111 -10.13 -7.33 -6.64
CA MET A 111 -9.33 -6.52 -7.57
C MET A 111 -8.85 -7.34 -8.77
N TYR A 112 -8.33 -8.54 -8.53
CA TYR A 112 -7.76 -9.41 -9.56
C TYR A 112 -8.79 -10.29 -10.29
N SER A 113 -10.08 -10.13 -9.98
CA SER A 113 -11.16 -10.67 -10.79
C SER A 113 -11.55 -9.75 -11.97
N GLN A 114 -10.96 -8.55 -12.05
CA GLN A 114 -11.25 -7.60 -13.13
C GLN A 114 -10.47 -7.95 -14.42
N PRO A 115 -11.03 -7.72 -15.62
CA PRO A 115 -10.44 -8.17 -16.89
C PRO A 115 -9.02 -7.66 -17.20
N ASN A 116 -8.62 -6.52 -16.63
CA ASN A 116 -7.34 -5.87 -16.92
C ASN A 116 -6.39 -5.82 -15.69
N ALA A 117 -6.74 -6.51 -14.61
CA ALA A 117 -5.93 -6.51 -13.39
C ALA A 117 -4.64 -7.32 -13.55
N CYS A 118 -4.69 -8.41 -14.32
CA CYS A 118 -3.53 -9.25 -14.61
C CYS A 118 -2.69 -8.64 -15.75
N ASN A 119 -1.57 -8.04 -15.40
CA ASN A 119 -0.65 -7.36 -16.32
C ASN A 119 0.81 -7.53 -15.86
N ASP A 120 1.74 -6.88 -16.56
CA ASP A 120 3.17 -6.99 -16.24
C ASP A 120 3.50 -6.52 -14.82
N GLN A 121 2.80 -5.50 -14.33
CA GLN A 121 2.99 -4.97 -12.99
C GLN A 121 2.59 -5.99 -11.91
N SER A 122 1.46 -6.68 -12.07
CA SER A 122 1.04 -7.70 -11.11
C SER A 122 1.98 -8.90 -11.09
N ARG A 123 2.57 -9.25 -12.24
CA ARG A 123 3.65 -10.25 -12.30
C ARG A 123 4.88 -9.79 -11.54
N GLU A 124 5.30 -8.53 -11.74
CA GLU A 124 6.43 -7.95 -10.99
C GLU A 124 6.19 -7.94 -9.49
N MET A 125 4.97 -7.64 -9.03
CA MET A 125 4.62 -7.68 -7.61
C MET A 125 4.80 -9.07 -7.01
N VAL A 126 4.32 -10.10 -7.72
CA VAL A 126 4.50 -11.50 -7.31
C VAL A 126 5.98 -11.85 -7.20
N GLN A 127 6.76 -11.51 -8.22
CA GLN A 127 8.19 -11.83 -8.28
C GLN A 127 9.00 -11.04 -7.23
N ASP A 128 8.63 -9.79 -6.94
CA ASP A 128 9.22 -8.97 -5.87
C ASP A 128 9.00 -9.64 -4.50
N MET A 129 7.80 -10.19 -4.25
CA MET A 129 7.52 -10.89 -2.98
C MET A 129 8.31 -12.19 -2.85
N LEU A 130 8.34 -13.03 -3.89
CA LEU A 130 9.14 -14.26 -3.89
C LEU A 130 10.62 -13.96 -3.65
N THR A 131 11.14 -12.90 -4.27
CA THR A 131 12.53 -12.45 -4.06
C THR A 131 12.79 -12.07 -2.60
N ARG A 132 11.86 -11.38 -1.95
CA ARG A 132 11.96 -11.01 -0.54
C ARG A 132 11.91 -12.23 0.38
N ILE A 133 11.00 -13.16 0.14
CA ILE A 133 10.87 -14.42 0.90
C ILE A 133 12.18 -15.20 0.85
N ARG A 134 12.73 -15.42 -0.35
CA ARG A 134 14.01 -16.11 -0.54
C ARG A 134 15.17 -15.41 0.15
N ALA A 135 15.16 -14.08 0.16
CA ALA A 135 16.18 -13.29 0.84
C ALA A 135 16.08 -13.45 2.37
N GLU A 136 14.87 -13.52 2.93
CA GLU A 136 14.64 -13.79 4.35
C GLU A 136 15.06 -15.20 4.74
N GLU A 137 14.60 -16.23 4.04
CA GLU A 137 15.01 -17.61 4.30
C GLU A 137 16.53 -17.78 4.27
N LYS A 138 17.20 -17.11 3.33
CA LYS A 138 18.67 -17.13 3.24
C LYS A 138 19.30 -16.50 4.50
N ARG A 139 18.77 -15.38 5.00
CA ARG A 139 19.25 -14.72 6.22
C ARG A 139 19.02 -15.59 7.44
N GLU A 140 17.86 -16.23 7.56
CA GLU A 140 17.52 -17.13 8.66
C GLU A 140 18.43 -18.36 8.68
N LYS A 141 18.65 -19.00 7.52
CA LYS A 141 19.60 -20.12 7.38
C LYS A 141 21.02 -19.72 7.78
N GLN A 142 21.47 -18.52 7.38
CA GLN A 142 22.79 -18.00 7.76
C GLN A 142 22.90 -17.71 9.25
N ALA A 143 21.84 -17.18 9.88
CA ALA A 143 21.79 -16.94 11.31
C ALA A 143 21.77 -18.25 12.12
N GLY A 144 21.05 -19.28 11.65
CA GLY A 144 20.99 -20.59 12.28
C GLY A 144 22.28 -21.41 12.16
N LEU A 145 23.12 -21.14 11.14
CA LEU A 145 24.45 -21.74 10.99
C LEU A 145 25.56 -21.02 11.78
N ALA A 146 25.25 -19.85 12.34
CA ALA A 146 26.19 -19.05 13.12
C ALA A 146 26.08 -19.27 14.65
N ASN A 147 25.15 -20.12 15.08
CA ASN A 147 24.95 -20.56 16.47
C ASN A 147 25.37 -22.03 16.64
#